data_AF-A0A4E0QVP0-F1
#
_entry.id   AF-A0A4E0QVP0-F1
#
_cell.length_a   1.000
_cell.length_b   1.000
_cell.length_c   1.000
_cell.angle_alpha   90.00
_cell.angle_beta   90.00
_cell.angle_gamma   90.00
#
_symmetry.space_group_name_H-M   'P 1'
#
loop_
_entity.id
_entity.type
_entity.pdbx_description
1 polymer ?
#
loop_
_entity_poly.entity_id
_entity_poly.type
_entity_poly.pdbx_seq_one_letter_code
_entity_poly.pdbx_strand_id
1 'polypeptide(L)'
;MSEAGNTKVGLVCAGGEEEHVSLSRVSVSCTVTNLTANVCTTCIYKNNADHPVEAKYVFPLNDVAVYSFEARMGDYRLVAKCRPRQEAKVMYDEALAIGHTTFMAEQDEHNDDLFQMRLGNIPSQATVFIVLKYVGHLDVENVVVDKKKHSRAIFTLPAALTPRYKPDYNKGKEGYENGSVSGGICPYTIKFSANVMMSLKIVSVSAPDDVYNVEWDSFDHKKAKVVLLSEFEADHDLQMTILTEGIIGSFAAVEMGGTNEPNILGMACIMAQFMPDFSSIGKTQDTNSEVIFIVDRSAYMYGQNIKFAAESLLLMLKSLPKGCRFQIISYGDMHTTLFPHFSTVQHDMVFYPMQTC
;
A
#
# COMPACT_ATOMS: atom_id res chain seq x y z
N MET A 1 18.13 -17.91 6.89
CA MET A 1 17.38 -17.97 5.62
C MET A 1 15.91 -17.87 5.99
N SER A 2 15.40 -16.65 6.05
CA SER A 2 13.99 -16.35 6.34
C SER A 2 13.20 -16.50 5.05
N GLU A 3 12.26 -17.45 5.05
CA GLU A 3 11.26 -17.57 4.01
C GLU A 3 10.50 -16.24 3.88
N ALA A 4 10.45 -15.67 2.68
CA ALA A 4 9.51 -14.61 2.35
C ALA A 4 8.10 -15.24 2.32
N GLY A 5 7.55 -15.45 3.51
CA GLY A 5 6.22 -15.99 3.72
C GLY A 5 5.18 -15.03 3.15
N ASN A 6 4.22 -15.60 2.43
CA ASN A 6 2.99 -14.92 2.02
C ASN A 6 2.37 -14.18 3.23
N THR A 7 2.50 -12.85 3.26
CA THR A 7 2.15 -12.12 4.48
C THR A 7 0.67 -11.76 4.50
N LYS A 8 -0.02 -12.35 5.47
CA LYS A 8 -1.44 -12.13 5.69
C LYS A 8 -1.69 -10.78 6.37
N VAL A 9 -2.57 -9.97 5.78
CA VAL A 9 -3.05 -8.67 6.29
C VAL A 9 -4.31 -8.89 7.13
N GLY A 10 -4.62 -7.97 8.04
CA GLY A 10 -5.79 -8.02 8.90
C GLY A 10 -5.51 -8.70 10.24
N LEU A 11 -6.56 -9.18 10.89
CA LEU A 11 -6.43 -9.95 12.13
C LEU A 11 -6.13 -11.42 11.79
N VAL A 12 -4.90 -11.85 12.03
CA VAL A 12 -4.35 -13.16 11.68
C VAL A 12 -4.23 -14.02 12.94
N CYS A 13 -4.82 -15.21 12.91
CA CYS A 13 -4.81 -16.16 14.03
C CYS A 13 -3.55 -17.05 13.97
N ALA A 14 -3.03 -17.45 15.13
CA ALA A 14 -1.98 -18.47 15.19
C ALA A 14 -2.55 -19.86 14.83
N GLY A 15 -1.70 -20.76 14.30
CA GLY A 15 -2.07 -22.18 14.13
C GLY A 15 -3.01 -22.54 12.97
N GLY A 16 -3.36 -21.59 12.09
CA GLY A 16 -4.24 -21.87 10.93
C GLY A 16 -5.74 -21.77 11.21
N GLU A 17 -6.14 -21.27 12.39
CA GLU A 17 -7.53 -21.06 12.84
C GLU A 17 -8.20 -19.80 12.23
N GLU A 18 -7.74 -19.36 11.06
CA GLU A 18 -8.14 -18.08 10.45
C GLU A 18 -9.62 -18.00 10.08
N GLU A 19 -10.29 -19.13 9.90
CA GLU A 19 -11.73 -19.19 9.62
C GLU A 19 -12.58 -18.77 10.83
N HIS A 20 -12.00 -18.72 12.03
CA HIS A 20 -12.74 -18.40 13.24
C HIS A 20 -12.87 -16.91 13.53
N VAL A 21 -11.89 -16.07 13.16
CA VAL A 21 -11.95 -14.62 13.41
C VAL A 21 -12.26 -13.87 12.11
N SER A 22 -13.54 -13.51 11.92
CA SER A 22 -13.99 -12.86 10.69
C SER A 22 -14.06 -11.34 10.82
N LEU A 23 -13.65 -10.64 9.75
CA LEU A 23 -13.89 -9.21 9.59
C LEU A 23 -15.37 -9.01 9.21
N SER A 24 -16.09 -8.20 9.99
CA SER A 24 -17.52 -7.96 9.78
C SER A 24 -17.81 -6.61 9.14
N ARG A 25 -17.05 -5.58 9.53
CA ARG A 25 -17.28 -4.21 9.08
C ARG A 25 -16.01 -3.39 9.15
N VAL A 26 -15.88 -2.51 8.17
CA VAL A 26 -14.81 -1.51 8.08
C VAL A 26 -15.46 -0.14 7.97
N SER A 27 -14.94 0.82 8.72
CA SER A 27 -15.34 2.22 8.62
C SER A 27 -14.09 3.07 8.46
N VAL A 28 -14.06 3.86 7.40
CA VAL A 28 -12.92 4.69 7.04
C VAL A 28 -13.36 6.14 7.00
N SER A 29 -12.65 6.97 7.76
CA SER A 29 -12.78 8.42 7.69
C SER A 29 -11.45 9.02 7.30
N CYS A 30 -11.42 9.79 6.23
CA CYS A 30 -10.23 10.41 5.68
C CYS A 30 -10.34 11.94 5.73
N THR A 31 -9.24 12.62 6.02
CA THR A 31 -9.12 14.07 5.80
C THR A 31 -7.98 14.30 4.83
N VAL A 32 -8.31 14.77 3.63
CA VAL A 32 -7.35 15.12 2.60
C VAL A 32 -7.10 16.61 2.65
N THR A 33 -5.85 17.01 2.85
CA THR A 33 -5.39 18.40 2.74
C THR A 33 -4.30 18.47 1.69
N ASN A 34 -4.61 19.10 0.56
CA ASN A 34 -3.83 19.01 -0.68
C ASN A 34 -3.58 17.53 -1.05
N LEU A 35 -2.32 17.08 -1.03
CA LEU A 35 -1.92 15.73 -1.42
C LEU A 35 -1.54 14.85 -0.22
N THR A 36 -2.03 15.19 0.97
CA THR A 36 -1.82 14.40 2.19
C THR A 36 -3.16 13.93 2.73
N ALA A 37 -3.26 12.63 2.99
CA ALA A 37 -4.40 11.98 3.61
C ALA A 37 -4.07 11.65 5.06
N ASN A 38 -4.90 12.12 5.99
CA ASN A 38 -4.96 11.59 7.35
C ASN A 38 -6.15 10.63 7.42
N VAL A 39 -5.87 9.36 7.67
CA VAL A 39 -6.86 8.28 7.61
C VAL A 39 -7.06 7.68 8.99
N CYS A 40 -8.31 7.48 9.37
CA CYS A 40 -8.70 6.69 10.52
C CYS A 40 -9.57 5.53 10.03
N THR A 41 -9.06 4.32 10.24
CA THR A 41 -9.71 3.06 9.86
C THR A 41 -10.16 2.35 11.13
N THR A 42 -11.45 2.01 11.19
CA THR A 42 -12.02 1.17 12.24
C THR A 42 -12.45 -0.16 11.65
N CYS A 43 -11.85 -1.25 12.11
CA CYS A 43 -12.20 -2.62 11.72
C CYS A 43 -12.87 -3.33 12.89
N ILE A 44 -13.97 -4.03 12.61
CA ILE A 44 -14.71 -4.82 13.59
C ILE A 44 -14.57 -6.30 13.24
N TYR A 45 -13.88 -7.05 14.09
CA TYR A 45 -13.71 -8.49 13.97
C TYR A 45 -14.56 -9.22 15.00
N LYS A 46 -14.95 -10.45 14.69
CA LYS A 46 -15.62 -11.34 15.64
C LYS A 46 -14.91 -12.68 15.69
N ASN A 47 -14.54 -13.11 16.90
CA ASN A 47 -14.15 -14.50 17.13
C ASN A 47 -15.41 -15.38 17.15
N ASN A 48 -15.59 -16.21 16.14
CA ASN A 48 -16.70 -17.15 16.01
C ASN A 48 -16.37 -18.55 16.55
N ALA A 49 -15.13 -18.79 17.01
CA ALA A 49 -14.79 -20.02 17.72
C ALA A 49 -15.54 -20.10 19.05
N ASP A 50 -15.72 -21.34 19.52
CA ASP A 50 -16.21 -21.64 20.86
C ASP A 50 -15.10 -21.58 21.92
N HIS A 51 -13.85 -21.35 21.51
CA HIS A 51 -12.67 -21.21 22.36
C HIS A 51 -11.94 -19.87 22.12
N PRO A 52 -11.07 -19.46 23.06
CA PRO A 52 -10.20 -18.30 22.88
C PRO A 52 -9.17 -18.51 21.75
N VAL A 53 -8.94 -17.48 20.92
CA VAL A 53 -8.03 -17.54 19.76
C VAL A 53 -6.91 -16.51 19.91
N GLU A 54 -5.66 -16.94 19.76
CA GLU A 54 -4.50 -16.03 19.74
C GLU A 54 -4.37 -15.35 18.37
N ALA A 55 -4.31 -14.01 18.35
CA ALA A 55 -4.25 -13.26 17.11
C ALA A 55 -3.27 -12.10 17.11
N LYS A 56 -2.82 -11.72 15.90
CA LYS A 56 -2.06 -10.51 15.61
C LYS A 56 -2.73 -9.71 14.51
N TYR A 57 -2.68 -8.40 14.59
CA TYR A 57 -3.10 -7.50 13.54
C TYR A 57 -1.92 -7.16 12.63
N VAL A 58 -2.13 -7.19 11.32
CA VAL A 58 -1.14 -6.87 10.30
C VAL A 58 -1.74 -5.84 9.34
N PHE A 59 -1.00 -4.79 9.02
CA PHE A 59 -1.42 -3.72 8.11
C PHE A 59 -0.25 -3.30 7.23
N PRO A 60 -0.40 -3.23 5.89
CA PRO A 60 0.70 -2.83 5.00
C PRO A 60 1.01 -1.34 5.14
N LEU A 61 2.30 -1.03 5.26
CA LEU A 61 2.86 0.33 5.26
C LEU A 61 3.25 0.72 3.84
N ASN A 62 2.29 0.84 2.93
CA ASN A 62 2.54 1.33 1.56
C ASN A 62 2.77 2.86 1.58
N ASP A 63 3.98 3.30 1.90
CA ASP A 63 4.35 4.74 2.00
C ASP A 63 3.46 5.55 2.96
N VAL A 64 2.99 4.90 4.02
CA VAL A 64 2.19 5.53 5.08
C VAL A 64 2.90 5.48 6.41
N ALA A 65 2.65 6.47 7.26
CA ALA A 65 3.14 6.52 8.62
C ALA A 65 1.98 6.30 9.61
N VAL A 66 1.97 5.15 10.27
CA VAL A 66 1.04 4.85 11.37
C VAL A 66 1.46 5.63 12.62
N TYR A 67 0.54 6.39 13.19
CA TYR A 67 0.80 7.21 14.38
C TYR A 67 -0.12 6.88 15.56
N SER A 68 -1.17 6.07 15.35
CA SER A 68 -2.06 5.63 16.42
C SER A 68 -2.61 4.24 16.13
N PHE A 69 -2.57 3.38 17.14
CA PHE A 69 -3.22 2.08 17.14
C PHE A 69 -3.95 1.86 18.46
N GLU A 70 -5.19 1.40 18.37
CA GLU A 70 -6.00 1.04 19.52
C GLU A 70 -6.80 -0.24 19.22
N ALA A 71 -6.85 -1.16 20.17
CA ALA A 71 -7.71 -2.34 20.11
C ALA A 71 -8.64 -2.37 21.34
N ARG A 72 -9.92 -2.69 21.13
CA ARG A 72 -10.91 -2.88 22.21
C ARG A 72 -11.57 -4.24 22.12
N MET A 73 -11.70 -4.92 23.26
CA MET A 73 -12.27 -6.26 23.39
C MET A 73 -13.04 -6.33 24.71
N GLY A 74 -14.38 -6.30 24.66
CA GLY A 74 -15.19 -6.15 25.89
C GLY A 74 -14.81 -4.88 26.66
N ASP A 75 -14.45 -5.02 27.94
CA ASP A 75 -14.00 -3.91 28.80
C ASP A 75 -12.51 -3.57 28.64
N TYR A 76 -11.76 -4.37 27.89
CA TYR A 76 -10.33 -4.18 27.69
C TYR A 76 -10.05 -3.19 26.55
N ARG A 77 -9.14 -2.24 26.80
CA ARG A 77 -8.68 -1.25 25.83
C ARG A 77 -7.16 -1.21 25.80
N LEU A 78 -6.59 -1.62 24.67
CA LEU A 78 -5.16 -1.53 24.38
C LEU A 78 -4.89 -0.29 23.55
N VAL A 79 -3.97 0.55 24.01
CA VAL A 79 -3.52 1.76 23.29
C VAL A 79 -2.02 1.66 23.07
N ALA A 80 -1.59 1.62 21.81
CA ALA A 80 -0.18 1.59 21.47
C ALA A 80 0.48 2.94 21.81
N LYS A 81 1.67 2.89 22.41
CA LYS A 81 2.50 4.07 22.67
C LYS A 81 3.75 3.98 21.82
N CYS A 82 3.94 4.97 20.94
CA CYS A 82 5.15 5.08 20.14
C CYS A 82 6.35 5.40 21.05
N ARG A 83 7.45 4.68 20.85
CA ARG A 83 8.71 4.81 21.59
C ARG A 83 9.88 4.61 20.62
N PRO A 84 11.06 5.16 20.91
CA PRO A 84 12.28 4.77 20.21
C PRO A 84 12.45 3.25 20.24
N ARG A 85 12.86 2.67 19.11
CA ARG A 85 12.93 1.20 18.92
C ARG A 85 13.69 0.49 20.04
N GLN A 86 14.82 1.06 20.46
CA GLN A 86 15.68 0.45 21.48
C GLN A 86 15.03 0.45 22.87
N GLU A 87 14.29 1.50 23.22
CA GLU A 87 13.53 1.56 24.49
C GLU A 87 12.35 0.59 24.49
N ALA A 88 11.64 0.48 23.36
CA ALA A 88 10.53 -0.46 23.21
C ALA A 88 10.98 -1.92 23.39
N LYS A 89 12.15 -2.27 22.84
CA LYS A 89 12.74 -3.61 22.95
C LYS A 89 13.11 -3.99 24.38
N VAL A 90 13.74 -3.08 25.12
CA VAL A 90 14.11 -3.33 26.52
C VAL A 90 12.86 -3.54 27.38
N MET A 91 11.85 -2.67 27.25
CA MET A 91 10.59 -2.82 28.01
C MET A 91 9.87 -4.13 27.68
N TYR A 92 9.96 -4.60 26.44
CA TYR A 92 9.40 -5.87 26.01
C TYR A 92 10.10 -7.06 26.69
N ASP A 93 11.42 -7.11 26.62
CA ASP A 93 12.21 -8.20 27.21
C ASP A 93 12.02 -8.28 28.73
N GLU A 94 11.92 -7.12 29.40
CA GLU A 94 11.61 -7.01 30.83
C GLU A 94 10.21 -7.54 31.16
N ALA A 95 9.18 -7.18 30.37
CA ALA A 95 7.82 -7.63 30.59
C ALA A 95 7.64 -9.14 30.37
N LEU A 96 8.35 -9.72 29.39
CA LEU A 96 8.45 -11.17 29.19
C LEU A 96 9.06 -11.87 30.40
N ALA A 97 10.15 -11.31 30.95
CA ALA A 97 10.84 -11.88 32.10
C ALA A 97 9.98 -11.89 33.38
N ILE A 98 9.05 -10.94 33.53
CA ILE A 98 8.14 -10.83 34.69
C ILE A 98 6.88 -11.69 34.49
N GLY A 99 6.72 -12.38 33.34
CA GLY A 99 5.56 -13.22 33.07
C GLY A 99 4.28 -12.41 32.84
N HIS A 100 4.40 -11.12 32.47
CA HIS A 100 3.27 -10.33 32.02
C HIS A 100 2.91 -10.74 30.58
N THR A 101 2.20 -11.87 30.46
CA THR A 101 1.66 -12.40 29.19
C THR A 101 0.50 -11.56 28.62
N THR A 102 0.16 -10.44 29.26
CA THR A 102 -1.00 -9.63 28.92
C THR A 102 -0.66 -8.69 27.76
N PHE A 103 -1.02 -9.11 26.55
CA PHE A 103 -1.31 -8.23 25.41
C PHE A 103 -0.17 -7.29 25.02
N MET A 104 1.02 -7.84 24.74
CA MET A 104 2.16 -7.02 24.39
C MET A 104 2.27 -6.81 22.88
N ALA A 105 2.12 -5.54 22.53
CA ALA A 105 2.21 -4.93 21.21
C ALA A 105 3.64 -4.99 20.65
N GLU A 106 3.87 -5.70 19.53
CA GLU A 106 5.18 -5.76 18.85
C GLU A 106 5.02 -5.41 17.37
N GLN A 107 5.75 -4.40 16.90
CA GLN A 107 6.02 -4.18 15.48
C GLN A 107 7.12 -5.15 15.05
N ASP A 108 6.86 -5.99 14.05
CA ASP A 108 7.81 -6.99 13.55
C ASP A 108 9.05 -6.30 12.97
N GLU A 109 10.22 -6.68 13.50
CA GLU A 109 11.54 -6.07 13.23
C GLU A 109 12.11 -6.39 11.84
N HIS A 110 11.50 -7.31 11.09
CA HIS A 110 12.07 -7.88 9.86
C HIS A 110 11.32 -7.50 8.57
N ASN A 111 10.26 -6.70 8.68
CA ASN A 111 9.42 -6.34 7.55
C ASN A 111 9.04 -4.85 7.62
N ASP A 112 9.93 -4.01 7.08
CA ASP A 112 9.77 -2.54 7.08
C ASP A 112 8.50 -2.09 6.33
N ASP A 113 7.94 -2.96 5.47
CA ASP A 113 6.75 -2.68 4.67
C ASP A 113 5.44 -3.02 5.41
N LEU A 114 5.48 -3.48 6.67
CA LEU A 114 4.30 -3.90 7.43
C LEU A 114 4.28 -3.36 8.86
N PHE A 115 3.11 -2.90 9.27
CA PHE A 115 2.75 -2.69 10.66
C PHE A 115 2.16 -3.97 11.23
N GLN A 116 2.73 -4.48 12.32
CA GLN A 116 2.21 -5.66 13.01
C GLN A 116 1.95 -5.33 14.48
N MET A 117 0.98 -6.04 15.08
CA MET A 117 0.56 -5.81 16.44
C MET A 117 -0.08 -7.06 17.05
N ARG A 118 0.60 -7.74 17.98
CA ARG A 118 0.03 -8.89 18.69
C ARG A 118 -1.09 -8.45 19.65
N LEU A 119 -2.27 -9.06 19.52
CA LEU A 119 -3.44 -8.82 20.37
C LEU A 119 -3.65 -9.92 21.41
N GLY A 120 -2.77 -10.92 21.50
CA GLY A 120 -2.91 -12.02 22.45
C GLY A 120 -4.21 -12.79 22.25
N ASN A 121 -4.78 -13.29 23.35
CA ASN A 121 -5.90 -14.23 23.32
C ASN A 121 -7.26 -13.50 23.27
N ILE A 122 -7.99 -13.64 22.17
CA ILE A 122 -9.33 -13.10 21.95
C ILE A 122 -10.34 -14.11 22.49
N PRO A 123 -11.17 -13.76 23.49
CA PRO A 123 -12.14 -14.70 24.05
C PRO A 123 -13.13 -15.24 23.01
N SER A 124 -13.65 -16.43 23.27
CA SER A 124 -14.74 -17.05 22.51
C SER A 124 -15.92 -16.08 22.34
N GLN A 125 -16.46 -15.99 21.13
CA GLN A 125 -17.60 -15.11 20.78
C GLN A 125 -17.37 -13.60 20.98
N ALA A 126 -16.13 -13.16 21.27
CA ALA A 126 -15.84 -11.75 21.49
C ALA A 126 -15.73 -10.94 20.19
N THR A 127 -16.12 -9.67 20.28
CA THR A 127 -15.92 -8.68 19.22
C THR A 127 -14.68 -7.86 19.52
N VAL A 128 -13.82 -7.69 18.52
CA VAL A 128 -12.62 -6.87 18.58
C VAL A 128 -12.79 -5.63 17.70
N PHE A 129 -12.61 -4.45 18.27
CA PHE A 129 -12.59 -3.19 17.55
C PHE A 129 -11.15 -2.73 17.41
N ILE A 130 -10.67 -2.60 16.18
CA ILE A 130 -9.33 -2.08 15.89
C ILE A 130 -9.49 -0.70 15.28
N VAL A 131 -8.83 0.29 15.87
CA VAL A 131 -8.76 1.67 15.35
C VAL A 131 -7.30 1.95 15.00
N LEU A 132 -7.05 2.13 13.71
CA LEU A 132 -5.74 2.48 13.17
C LEU A 132 -5.80 3.89 12.58
N LYS A 133 -4.83 4.74 12.92
CA LYS A 133 -4.67 6.05 12.28
C LYS A 133 -3.29 6.19 11.67
N TYR A 134 -3.26 6.67 10.44
CA TYR A 134 -2.05 6.86 9.66
C TYR A 134 -2.15 8.07 8.76
N VAL A 135 -1.00 8.58 8.33
CA VAL A 135 -0.88 9.61 7.30
C VAL A 135 -0.22 9.01 6.06
N GLY A 136 -0.62 9.49 4.89
CA GLY A 136 -0.08 9.05 3.61
C GLY A 136 -0.23 10.12 2.54
N HIS A 137 0.34 9.85 1.37
CA HIS A 137 0.23 10.72 0.20
C HIS A 137 -0.80 10.20 -0.80
N LEU A 138 -1.38 11.13 -1.57
CA LEU A 138 -2.17 10.78 -2.75
C LEU A 138 -1.24 10.70 -3.95
N ASP A 139 -1.47 9.72 -4.82
CA ASP A 139 -0.82 9.70 -6.13
C ASP A 139 -1.34 10.83 -6.98
N VAL A 140 -0.48 11.42 -7.82
CA VAL A 140 -0.89 12.51 -8.71
C VAL A 140 -0.38 12.28 -10.11
N GLU A 141 -1.30 12.46 -11.06
CA GLU A 141 -0.98 12.47 -12.47
C GLU A 141 -1.60 13.67 -13.16
N ASN A 142 -0.97 14.11 -14.25
CA ASN A 142 -1.47 15.19 -15.08
C ASN A 142 -2.22 14.60 -16.27
N VAL A 143 -3.46 15.02 -16.45
CA VAL A 143 -4.37 14.53 -17.49
C VAL A 143 -4.88 15.67 -18.36
N VAL A 144 -5.30 15.33 -19.58
CA VAL A 144 -5.97 16.28 -20.47
C VAL A 144 -7.42 15.87 -20.65
N VAL A 145 -8.34 16.70 -20.19
CA VAL A 145 -9.79 16.52 -20.31
C VAL A 145 -10.33 17.73 -21.04
N ASP A 146 -11.13 17.52 -22.10
CA ASP A 146 -11.70 18.61 -22.91
C ASP A 146 -10.67 19.66 -23.40
N LYS A 147 -9.49 19.18 -23.81
CA LYS A 147 -8.34 20.00 -24.27
C LYS A 147 -7.74 20.93 -23.19
N LYS A 148 -8.13 20.76 -21.93
CA LYS A 148 -7.58 21.46 -20.78
C LYS A 148 -6.73 20.51 -19.94
N LYS A 149 -5.66 21.05 -19.36
CA LYS A 149 -4.76 20.32 -18.47
C LYS A 149 -5.32 20.33 -17.05
N HIS A 150 -5.42 19.16 -16.43
CA HIS A 150 -5.89 18.94 -15.08
C HIS A 150 -4.90 18.05 -14.32
N SER A 151 -4.91 18.11 -13.00
CA SER A 151 -4.30 17.06 -12.19
C SER A 151 -5.39 16.16 -11.61
N ARG A 152 -5.06 14.88 -11.54
CA ARG A 152 -5.87 13.84 -10.92
C ARG A 152 -5.12 13.34 -9.70
N ALA A 153 -5.64 13.65 -8.52
CA ALA A 153 -5.11 13.15 -7.25
C ALA A 153 -5.91 11.92 -6.81
N ILE A 154 -5.23 10.82 -6.48
CA ILE A 154 -5.84 9.52 -6.25
C ILE A 154 -5.51 9.08 -4.83
N PHE A 155 -6.54 8.92 -4.03
CA PHE A 155 -6.47 8.20 -2.76
C PHE A 155 -6.83 6.74 -3.02
N THR A 156 -6.00 5.81 -2.53
CA THR A 156 -6.24 4.38 -2.64
C THR A 156 -6.23 3.76 -1.25
N LEU A 157 -7.33 3.08 -0.89
CA LEU A 157 -7.37 2.17 0.23
C LEU A 157 -7.45 0.74 -0.34
N PRO A 158 -6.44 -0.11 -0.07
CA PRO A 158 -6.48 -1.50 -0.50
C PRO A 158 -7.75 -2.19 -0.02
N ALA A 159 -8.52 -2.79 -0.93
CA ALA A 159 -9.75 -3.52 -0.59
C ALA A 159 -9.43 -4.61 0.39
N ALA A 160 -8.38 -5.39 0.09
CA ALA A 160 -8.00 -6.50 0.93
C ALA A 160 -7.25 -5.95 2.15
N LEU A 161 -8.00 -5.81 3.23
CA LEU A 161 -7.47 -5.88 4.59
C LEU A 161 -7.11 -7.33 4.97
N THR A 162 -6.90 -8.19 3.96
CA THR A 162 -6.52 -9.60 3.96
C THR A 162 -5.42 -9.79 2.90
N PRO A 163 -4.55 -10.82 2.98
CA PRO A 163 -3.39 -10.99 2.09
C PRO A 163 -3.74 -10.83 0.61
N ARG A 164 -3.25 -9.74 0.01
CA ARG A 164 -3.00 -9.65 -1.42
C ARG A 164 -1.60 -10.14 -1.66
N TYR A 165 -1.50 -11.38 -2.13
CA TYR A 165 -0.43 -11.96 -2.96
C TYR A 165 -0.27 -13.45 -2.60
N LYS A 166 -1.00 -14.35 -3.28
CA LYS A 166 -0.59 -15.75 -3.40
C LYS A 166 0.15 -15.88 -4.73
N PRO A 167 1.48 -15.74 -4.77
CA PRO A 167 2.20 -16.21 -5.95
C PRO A 167 2.05 -17.74 -5.95
N ASP A 168 1.54 -18.30 -7.04
CA ASP A 168 1.43 -19.74 -7.28
C ASP A 168 2.84 -20.36 -7.41
N TYR A 169 3.58 -20.42 -6.31
CA TYR A 169 4.81 -21.18 -6.19
C TYR A 169 4.58 -22.32 -5.21
N ASN A 170 3.98 -23.39 -5.73
CA ASN A 170 4.31 -24.79 -5.41
C ASN A 170 3.36 -25.74 -6.17
N LYS A 171 3.70 -26.06 -7.43
CA LYS A 171 3.33 -27.34 -8.03
C LYS A 171 4.59 -28.20 -8.11
N GLY A 172 4.81 -29.01 -7.07
CA GLY A 172 5.96 -29.91 -7.06
C GLY A 172 5.96 -30.92 -5.92
N LYS A 173 5.08 -31.94 -6.02
CA LYS A 173 5.10 -33.26 -5.33
C LYS A 173 4.69 -33.22 -3.84
N GLU A 174 3.73 -33.97 -3.32
CA GLU A 174 2.94 -35.12 -3.77
C GLU A 174 1.47 -34.93 -3.33
N GLY A 175 0.57 -35.69 -3.96
CA GLY A 175 -0.81 -35.29 -4.22
C GLY A 175 -1.70 -35.00 -3.01
N TYR A 176 -2.54 -33.98 -3.19
CA TYR A 176 -3.95 -33.97 -2.81
C TYR A 176 -4.72 -33.10 -3.81
N GLU A 177 -6.01 -33.42 -3.92
CA GLU A 177 -6.94 -33.11 -5.00
C GLU A 177 -7.07 -31.62 -5.33
N ASN A 178 -7.62 -31.35 -6.52
CA ASN A 178 -8.09 -30.04 -6.96
C ASN A 178 -9.11 -29.45 -5.96
N GLY A 179 -8.60 -28.86 -4.88
CA GLY A 179 -9.32 -27.89 -4.08
C GLY A 179 -9.13 -26.54 -4.73
N SER A 180 -10.07 -26.14 -5.59
CA SER A 180 -10.37 -24.73 -5.78
C SER A 180 -10.52 -24.13 -4.38
N VAL A 181 -9.52 -23.38 -3.93
CA VAL A 181 -9.67 -22.56 -2.73
C VAL A 181 -10.58 -21.42 -3.18
N SER A 182 -11.88 -21.65 -3.06
CA SER A 182 -12.85 -20.63 -2.77
C SER A 182 -12.37 -19.92 -1.51
N GLY A 183 -11.44 -18.98 -1.67
CA GLY A 183 -11.18 -17.96 -0.69
C GLY A 183 -12.46 -17.17 -0.62
N GLY A 184 -13.37 -17.60 0.25
CA GLY A 184 -14.63 -16.94 0.47
C GLY A 184 -14.32 -15.47 0.70
N ILE A 185 -14.81 -14.62 -0.18
CA ILE A 185 -15.02 -13.21 0.10
C ILE A 185 -15.72 -13.23 1.45
N CYS A 186 -15.03 -12.86 2.53
CA CYS A 186 -15.69 -12.62 3.79
C CYS A 186 -16.45 -11.31 3.52
N PRO A 187 -17.79 -11.31 3.39
CA PRO A 187 -18.50 -10.13 2.94
C PRO A 187 -18.54 -9.15 4.11
N TYR A 188 -17.49 -8.36 4.27
CA TYR A 188 -17.55 -7.20 5.13
C TYR A 188 -18.02 -6.01 4.31
N THR A 189 -18.72 -5.12 5.00
CA THR A 189 -19.12 -3.84 4.42
C THR A 189 -18.05 -2.80 4.71
N ILE A 190 -17.73 -1.95 3.73
CA ILE A 190 -16.93 -0.74 3.94
C ILE A 190 -17.86 0.46 3.95
N LYS A 191 -17.74 1.29 4.99
CA LYS A 191 -18.25 2.66 4.98
C LYS A 191 -17.09 3.61 4.80
N PHE A 192 -17.18 4.51 3.83
CA PHE A 192 -16.14 5.51 3.59
C PHE A 192 -16.71 6.93 3.59
N SER A 193 -15.96 7.82 4.22
CA SER A 193 -16.17 9.26 4.16
C SER A 193 -14.84 10.00 4.11
N ALA A 194 -14.80 11.10 3.38
CA ALA A 194 -13.64 11.97 3.34
C ALA A 194 -14.04 13.45 3.41
N ASN A 195 -13.25 14.24 4.12
CA ASN A 195 -13.24 15.69 3.98
C ASN A 195 -12.04 16.06 3.11
N VAL A 196 -12.28 16.69 1.98
CA VAL A 196 -11.27 17.03 0.98
C VAL A 196 -11.09 18.54 0.94
N MET A 197 -9.84 18.98 1.05
CA MET A 197 -9.43 20.37 0.88
C MET A 197 -8.27 20.46 -0.09
N MET A 198 -8.43 21.21 -1.18
CA MET A 198 -7.40 21.40 -2.21
C MET A 198 -7.02 22.87 -2.36
N SER A 199 -5.79 23.14 -2.80
CA SER A 199 -5.34 24.49 -3.15
C SER A 199 -6.00 25.04 -4.41
N LEU A 200 -6.33 24.14 -5.34
CA LEU A 200 -7.06 24.42 -6.57
C LEU A 200 -8.54 24.03 -6.44
N LYS A 201 -9.38 24.64 -7.27
CA LYS A 201 -10.79 24.28 -7.39
C LYS A 201 -10.94 22.81 -7.80
N ILE A 202 -11.78 22.10 -7.09
CA ILE A 202 -12.15 20.71 -7.40
C ILE A 202 -13.23 20.76 -8.48
N VAL A 203 -12.98 20.06 -9.59
CA VAL A 203 -13.93 19.92 -10.71
C VAL A 203 -14.88 18.77 -10.43
N SER A 204 -14.35 17.63 -9.98
CA SER A 204 -15.13 16.46 -9.65
C SER A 204 -14.39 15.55 -8.66
N VAL A 205 -15.16 14.72 -7.95
CA VAL A 205 -14.65 13.57 -7.21
C VAL A 205 -15.37 12.34 -7.74
N SER A 206 -14.62 11.29 -8.08
CA SER A 206 -15.15 10.08 -8.71
C SER A 206 -14.32 8.84 -8.33
N ALA A 207 -14.80 7.66 -8.73
CA ALA A 207 -14.03 6.42 -8.76
C ALA A 207 -14.28 5.66 -10.06
N PRO A 208 -13.42 4.69 -10.41
CA PRO A 208 -13.67 3.78 -11.52
C PRO A 208 -14.93 2.91 -11.29
N ASP A 209 -15.05 2.33 -10.09
CA ASP A 209 -16.03 1.27 -9.79
C ASP A 209 -17.06 1.67 -8.72
N ASP A 210 -16.86 2.81 -8.05
CA ASP A 210 -17.67 3.28 -6.92
C ASP A 210 -18.39 4.61 -7.18
N VAL A 211 -19.49 4.84 -6.46
CA VAL A 211 -20.28 6.07 -6.54
C VAL A 211 -20.20 6.86 -5.23
N TYR A 212 -19.83 8.13 -5.33
CA TYR A 212 -19.75 9.05 -4.21
C TYR A 212 -20.85 10.12 -4.25
N ASN A 213 -21.40 10.45 -3.08
CA ASN A 213 -22.06 11.72 -2.86
C ASN A 213 -21.00 12.78 -2.54
N VAL A 214 -21.09 13.94 -3.18
CA VAL A 214 -20.15 15.05 -3.00
C VAL A 214 -20.93 16.29 -2.59
N GLU A 215 -20.74 16.72 -1.35
CA GLU A 215 -21.30 17.93 -0.78
C GLU A 215 -20.23 19.02 -0.76
N TRP A 216 -20.48 20.16 -1.38
CA TRP A 216 -19.52 21.26 -1.44
C TRP A 216 -19.65 22.14 -0.21
N ASP A 217 -18.59 22.21 0.60
CA ASP A 217 -18.54 23.01 1.83
C ASP A 217 -18.14 24.47 1.57
N SER A 218 -17.73 24.80 0.34
CA SER A 218 -17.27 26.14 -0.02
C SER A 218 -17.74 26.57 -1.41
N PHE A 219 -18.06 27.86 -1.57
CA PHE A 219 -18.48 28.45 -2.84
C PHE A 219 -17.38 28.40 -3.93
N ASP A 220 -16.12 28.34 -3.52
CA ASP A 220 -14.98 28.20 -4.43
C ASP A 220 -14.69 26.74 -4.84
N HIS A 221 -15.48 25.79 -4.32
CA HIS A 221 -15.36 24.35 -4.56
C HIS A 221 -13.95 23.81 -4.25
N LYS A 222 -13.24 24.42 -3.29
CA LYS A 222 -11.97 23.91 -2.77
C LYS A 222 -12.13 22.95 -1.62
N LYS A 223 -13.31 22.92 -1.01
CA LYS A 223 -13.66 22.02 0.09
C LYS A 223 -14.88 21.19 -0.27
N ALA A 224 -14.78 19.89 -0.05
CA ALA A 224 -15.86 18.96 -0.31
C ALA A 224 -15.91 17.87 0.77
N LYS A 225 -17.10 17.47 1.13
CA LYS A 225 -17.36 16.26 1.89
C LYS A 225 -17.82 15.17 0.93
N VAL A 226 -17.13 14.04 0.97
CA VAL A 226 -17.30 12.91 0.07
C VAL A 226 -17.76 11.72 0.89
N VAL A 227 -18.83 11.06 0.48
CA VAL A 227 -19.36 9.87 1.18
C VAL A 227 -19.67 8.80 0.14
N LEU A 228 -19.19 7.58 0.39
CA LEU A 228 -19.50 6.45 -0.47
C LEU A 228 -20.99 6.11 -0.38
N LEU A 229 -21.67 6.03 -1.53
CA LEU A 229 -23.09 5.71 -1.62
C LEU A 229 -23.34 4.22 -1.85
N SER A 230 -22.44 3.53 -2.55
CA SER A 230 -22.54 2.09 -2.80
C SER A 230 -22.31 1.29 -1.52
N GLU A 231 -22.99 0.15 -1.41
CA GLU A 231 -22.48 -0.93 -0.56
C GLU A 231 -21.23 -1.47 -1.23
N PHE A 232 -20.07 -1.12 -0.70
CA PHE A 232 -18.78 -1.53 -1.26
C PHE A 232 -18.64 -3.04 -1.22
N GLU A 233 -18.36 -3.65 -2.37
CA GLU A 233 -17.94 -5.04 -2.49
C GLU A 233 -16.40 -5.10 -2.45
N ALA A 234 -15.83 -6.00 -1.65
CA ALA A 234 -14.39 -6.10 -1.47
C ALA A 234 -13.69 -6.89 -2.60
N ASP A 235 -14.05 -6.61 -3.85
CA ASP A 235 -13.51 -7.23 -5.07
C ASP A 235 -12.48 -6.35 -5.80
N HIS A 236 -12.44 -5.05 -5.51
CA HIS A 236 -11.50 -4.07 -6.07
C HIS A 236 -11.09 -3.03 -5.02
N ASP A 237 -10.02 -2.25 -5.28
CA ASP A 237 -9.58 -1.20 -4.33
C ASP A 237 -10.56 -0.04 -4.21
N LEU A 238 -10.79 0.41 -2.96
CA LEU A 238 -11.54 1.63 -2.74
C LEU A 238 -10.66 2.82 -3.15
N GLN A 239 -11.02 3.45 -4.26
CA GLN A 239 -10.32 4.63 -4.77
C GLN A 239 -11.19 5.87 -4.68
N MET A 240 -10.57 7.02 -4.38
CA MET A 240 -11.20 8.33 -4.49
C MET A 240 -10.31 9.21 -5.36
N THR A 241 -10.83 9.57 -6.54
CA THR A 241 -10.14 10.37 -7.55
C THR A 241 -10.65 11.80 -7.52
N ILE A 242 -9.76 12.76 -7.29
CA ILE A 242 -10.06 14.19 -7.23
C ILE A 242 -9.48 14.87 -8.49
N LEU A 243 -10.34 15.44 -9.33
CA LEU A 243 -9.93 16.19 -10.51
C LEU A 243 -9.88 17.68 -10.20
N THR A 244 -8.76 18.35 -10.48
CA THR A 244 -8.58 19.80 -10.24
C THR A 244 -8.76 20.62 -11.52
N GLU A 245 -9.15 21.89 -11.40
CA GLU A 245 -9.38 22.80 -12.56
C GLU A 245 -8.11 23.12 -13.37
N GLY A 246 -6.93 22.86 -12.81
CA GLY A 246 -5.64 23.04 -13.46
C GLY A 246 -4.60 22.04 -12.98
N ILE A 247 -3.34 22.23 -13.38
CA ILE A 247 -2.20 21.44 -12.90
C ILE A 247 -1.82 21.87 -11.48
N ILE A 248 -1.69 20.92 -10.56
CA ILE A 248 -1.13 21.14 -9.23
C ILE A 248 0.36 21.47 -9.39
N GLY A 249 0.73 22.71 -9.09
CA GLY A 249 2.12 23.15 -9.05
C GLY A 249 2.83 22.75 -7.75
N SER A 250 4.13 23.02 -7.68
CA SER A 250 4.88 22.83 -6.42
C SER A 250 4.32 23.76 -5.33
N PHE A 251 4.17 23.24 -4.11
CA PHE A 251 3.63 24.00 -2.99
C PHE A 251 4.31 23.62 -1.67
N ALA A 252 4.13 24.44 -0.65
CA ALA A 252 4.55 24.13 0.70
C ALA A 252 3.35 24.30 1.65
N ALA A 253 3.21 23.36 2.58
CA ALA A 253 2.29 23.44 3.70
C ALA A 253 3.08 23.73 4.98
N VAL A 254 2.52 24.56 5.86
CA VAL A 254 3.13 24.90 7.15
C VAL A 254 2.17 24.46 8.24
N GLU A 255 2.67 23.65 9.17
CA GLU A 255 1.96 23.28 10.39
C GLU A 255 2.70 23.94 11.56
N MET A 256 1.99 24.74 12.35
CA MET A 256 2.56 25.36 13.54
C MET A 256 2.60 24.35 14.68
N GLY A 257 3.71 24.31 15.42
CA GLY A 257 3.85 23.45 16.58
C GLY A 257 2.86 23.80 17.70
N GLY A 258 2.55 22.81 18.53
CA GLY A 258 1.72 22.99 19.72
C GLY A 258 2.36 23.93 20.73
N THR A 259 1.59 24.87 21.26
CA THR A 259 2.10 25.94 22.15
C THR A 259 2.67 25.43 23.48
N ASN A 260 2.36 24.20 23.89
CA ASN A 260 2.75 23.60 25.17
C ASN A 260 3.53 22.28 25.04
N GLU A 261 4.06 21.99 23.85
CA GLU A 261 4.79 20.74 23.60
C GLU A 261 6.31 20.99 23.64
N PRO A 262 7.06 20.45 24.62
CA PRO A 262 8.51 20.68 24.72
C PRO A 262 9.32 19.82 23.73
N ASN A 263 8.66 18.99 22.93
CA ASN A 263 9.26 18.02 22.01
C ASN A 263 9.09 18.47 20.55
N ILE A 264 9.37 17.58 19.58
CA ILE A 264 9.23 17.88 18.15
C ILE A 264 7.83 18.38 17.76
N LEU A 265 6.78 18.03 18.51
CA LEU A 265 5.41 18.51 18.29
C LEU A 265 5.23 20.00 18.59
N GLY A 266 6.15 20.64 19.33
CA GLY A 266 6.19 22.09 19.54
C GLY A 266 6.91 22.86 18.44
N MET A 267 7.56 22.16 17.51
CA MET A 267 8.27 22.78 16.39
C MET A 267 7.32 23.05 15.23
N ALA A 268 7.46 24.22 14.60
CA ALA A 268 6.80 24.47 13.32
C ALA A 268 7.45 23.58 12.24
N CYS A 269 6.61 22.92 11.44
CA CYS A 269 7.03 22.03 10.37
C CYS A 269 6.61 22.61 9.02
N ILE A 270 7.49 22.48 8.02
CA ILE A 270 7.19 22.83 6.64
C ILE A 270 7.34 21.57 5.80
N MET A 271 6.29 21.20 5.07
CA MET A 271 6.34 20.15 4.07
C MET A 271 6.31 20.80 2.68
N ALA A 272 7.42 20.70 1.95
CA ALA A 272 7.52 21.15 0.57
C ALA A 272 7.27 19.97 -0.39
N GLN A 273 6.35 20.14 -1.33
CA GLN A 273 6.07 19.18 -2.38
C GLN A 273 6.41 19.77 -3.74
N PHE A 274 7.33 19.12 -4.45
CA PHE A 274 7.82 19.55 -5.75
C PHE A 274 7.11 18.76 -6.85
N MET A 275 6.33 19.47 -7.66
CA MET A 275 5.55 18.93 -8.78
C MET A 275 6.02 19.55 -10.10
N PRO A 276 7.19 19.14 -10.63
CA PRO A 276 7.70 19.66 -11.90
C PRO A 276 6.86 19.18 -13.10
N ASP A 277 6.49 20.09 -14.01
CA ASP A 277 5.86 19.74 -15.30
C ASP A 277 6.95 19.46 -16.35
N PHE A 278 7.18 18.19 -16.64
CA PHE A 278 8.14 17.75 -17.66
C PHE A 278 7.55 17.65 -19.07
N SER A 279 6.28 18.02 -19.28
CA SER A 279 5.61 17.89 -20.59
C SER A 279 6.27 18.71 -21.71
N SER A 280 7.03 19.75 -21.36
CA SER A 280 7.81 20.56 -22.29
C SER A 280 9.17 19.94 -22.66
N ILE A 281 9.74 19.09 -21.81
CA ILE A 281 11.08 18.49 -22.01
C ILE A 281 11.05 17.39 -23.07
N GLY A 282 9.95 16.62 -23.13
CA GLY A 282 9.79 15.54 -24.12
C GLY A 282 9.70 16.00 -25.58
N LYS A 283 9.54 17.30 -25.85
CA LYS A 283 9.51 17.86 -27.22
C LYS A 283 10.89 18.28 -27.74
N THR A 284 11.88 18.38 -26.86
CA THR A 284 13.20 18.97 -27.17
C THR A 284 14.38 18.02 -27.01
N GLN A 285 14.17 16.73 -26.72
CA GLN A 285 15.26 15.77 -26.57
C GLN A 285 15.26 14.67 -27.63
N ASP A 286 16.32 14.67 -28.43
CA ASP A 286 17.04 13.43 -28.77
C ASP A 286 17.22 12.64 -27.47
N THR A 287 16.53 11.51 -27.33
CA THR A 287 16.62 10.69 -26.12
C THR A 287 17.96 9.95 -26.09
N ASN A 288 19.03 10.64 -25.70
CA ASN A 288 20.34 10.06 -25.39
C ASN A 288 20.35 9.29 -24.06
N SER A 289 19.21 8.71 -23.68
CA SER A 289 19.08 7.90 -22.47
C SER A 289 19.75 6.55 -22.68
N GLU A 290 20.57 6.13 -21.71
CA GLU A 290 21.14 4.79 -21.63
C GLU A 290 20.40 3.98 -20.55
N VAL A 291 19.85 2.83 -20.93
CA VAL A 291 19.12 1.93 -20.01
C VAL A 291 19.88 0.61 -19.88
N ILE A 292 20.25 0.22 -18.66
CA ILE A 292 20.92 -1.05 -18.40
C ILE A 292 19.94 -1.97 -17.67
N PHE A 293 19.56 -3.07 -18.31
CA PHE A 293 18.78 -4.12 -17.68
C PHE A 293 19.71 -5.11 -16.99
N ILE A 294 19.57 -5.29 -15.68
CA ILE A 294 20.33 -6.26 -14.91
C ILE A 294 19.41 -7.45 -14.58
N VAL A 295 19.71 -8.63 -15.10
CA VAL A 295 18.82 -9.81 -15.09
C VAL A 295 19.44 -10.94 -14.31
N ASP A 296 18.79 -11.35 -13.22
CA ASP A 296 19.20 -12.51 -12.41
C ASP A 296 18.97 -13.83 -13.17
N ARG A 297 19.91 -14.75 -13.06
CA ARG A 297 19.85 -16.14 -13.52
C ARG A 297 20.28 -17.13 -12.42
N SER A 298 20.19 -16.74 -11.16
CA SER A 298 20.40 -17.62 -10.01
C SER A 298 19.49 -18.85 -10.08
N ALA A 299 19.79 -19.87 -9.27
CA ALA A 299 19.01 -21.11 -9.25
C ALA A 299 17.51 -20.88 -8.97
N TYR A 300 17.14 -19.79 -8.29
CA TYR A 300 15.74 -19.41 -8.02
C TYR A 300 14.96 -18.95 -9.26
N MET A 301 15.67 -18.54 -10.31
CA MET A 301 15.07 -18.10 -11.57
C MET A 301 14.66 -19.28 -12.46
N TYR A 302 15.03 -20.52 -12.13
CA TYR A 302 14.77 -21.67 -12.97
C TYR A 302 13.26 -21.91 -13.19
N GLY A 303 12.91 -22.48 -14.35
CA GLY A 303 11.52 -22.79 -14.69
C GLY A 303 10.74 -21.58 -15.19
N GLN A 304 9.65 -21.23 -14.49
CA GLN A 304 8.71 -20.21 -14.99
C GLN A 304 9.20 -18.78 -14.72
N ASN A 305 9.98 -18.56 -13.64
CA ASN A 305 10.54 -17.25 -13.28
C ASN A 305 11.37 -16.63 -14.41
N ILE A 306 12.31 -17.39 -15.01
CA ILE A 306 13.15 -16.89 -16.10
C ILE A 306 12.34 -16.61 -17.37
N LYS A 307 11.25 -17.37 -17.61
CA LYS A 307 10.34 -17.11 -18.73
C LYS A 307 9.60 -15.79 -18.54
N PHE A 308 9.03 -15.56 -17.35
CA PHE A 308 8.40 -14.29 -17.04
C PHE A 308 9.38 -13.13 -17.10
N ALA A 309 10.59 -13.28 -16.57
CA ALA A 309 11.64 -12.27 -16.68
C ALA A 309 11.98 -11.95 -18.15
N ALA A 310 12.08 -12.96 -19.01
CA ALA A 310 12.34 -12.77 -20.44
C ALA A 310 11.16 -12.08 -21.16
N GLU A 311 9.92 -12.46 -20.85
CA GLU A 311 8.71 -11.83 -21.41
C GLU A 311 8.57 -10.37 -20.97
N SER A 312 8.80 -10.08 -19.68
CA SER A 312 8.81 -8.70 -19.15
C SER A 312 9.93 -7.87 -19.76
N LEU A 313 11.15 -8.43 -19.89
CA LEU A 313 12.27 -7.75 -20.54
C LEU A 313 11.93 -7.42 -22.00
N LEU A 314 11.32 -8.35 -22.72
CA LEU A 314 10.87 -8.13 -24.09
C LEU A 314 9.85 -6.98 -24.19
N LEU A 315 8.90 -6.90 -23.25
CA LEU A 315 7.93 -5.80 -23.20
C LEU A 315 8.62 -4.46 -22.93
N MET A 316 9.57 -4.42 -21.98
CA MET A 316 10.34 -3.21 -21.66
C MET A 316 11.20 -2.75 -22.84
N LEU A 317 11.87 -3.67 -23.55
CA LEU A 317 12.65 -3.34 -24.74
C LEU A 317 11.79 -2.75 -25.85
N LYS A 318 10.55 -3.23 -26.01
CA LYS A 318 9.58 -2.70 -26.98
C LYS A 318 9.00 -1.35 -26.60
N SER A 319 9.02 -0.97 -25.32
CA SER A 319 8.53 0.33 -24.85
C SER A 319 9.59 1.43 -24.84
N LEU A 320 10.88 1.08 -25.06
CA LEU A 320 11.95 2.07 -25.10
C LEU A 320 11.76 3.08 -26.25
N PRO A 321 11.97 4.38 -26.00
CA PRO A 321 11.94 5.41 -27.04
C PRO A 321 12.98 5.16 -28.14
N LYS A 322 12.68 5.61 -29.37
CA LYS A 322 13.64 5.55 -30.48
C LYS A 322 14.90 6.35 -30.15
N GLY A 323 16.06 5.82 -30.51
CA GLY A 323 17.35 6.47 -30.23
C GLY A 323 17.89 6.24 -28.83
N CYS A 324 17.09 5.68 -27.92
CA CYS A 324 17.57 5.20 -26.63
C CYS A 324 18.62 4.10 -26.83
N ARG A 325 19.67 4.14 -26.01
CA ARG A 325 20.71 3.11 -25.96
C ARG A 325 20.41 2.16 -24.81
N PHE A 326 20.64 0.86 -24.99
CA PHE A 326 20.43 -0.12 -23.94
C PHE A 326 21.49 -1.21 -23.90
N GLN A 327 21.60 -1.87 -22.75
CA GLN A 327 22.43 -3.04 -22.52
C GLN A 327 21.68 -4.01 -21.61
N ILE A 328 21.97 -5.31 -21.76
CA ILE A 328 21.46 -6.35 -20.87
C ILE A 328 22.66 -7.02 -20.22
N ILE A 329 22.71 -6.96 -18.89
CA ILE A 329 23.71 -7.62 -18.06
C ILE A 329 23.00 -8.75 -17.35
N SER A 330 23.41 -9.97 -17.66
CA SER A 330 22.91 -11.14 -16.96
C SER A 330 23.87 -11.55 -15.86
N TYR A 331 23.37 -11.84 -14.65
CA TYR A 331 24.19 -12.19 -13.50
C TYR A 331 23.68 -13.44 -12.77
N GLY A 332 24.56 -14.06 -11.98
CA GLY A 332 24.38 -15.25 -11.16
C GLY A 332 25.68 -15.44 -10.39
N ASP A 333 26.27 -16.64 -10.41
CA ASP A 333 27.64 -16.83 -9.91
C ASP A 333 28.70 -16.05 -10.72
N MET A 334 28.38 -15.78 -12.00
CA MET A 334 29.16 -14.93 -12.90
C MET A 334 28.25 -13.94 -13.63
N HIS A 335 28.83 -12.86 -14.16
CA HIS A 335 28.10 -11.87 -14.95
C HIS A 335 28.57 -11.85 -16.41
N THR A 336 27.63 -11.58 -17.32
CA THR A 336 27.87 -11.49 -18.76
C THR A 336 27.03 -10.38 -19.37
N THR A 337 27.64 -9.51 -20.16
CA THR A 337 26.94 -8.53 -21.01
C THR A 337 26.45 -9.22 -22.28
N LEU A 338 25.20 -8.97 -22.69
CA LEU A 338 24.63 -9.60 -23.87
C LEU A 338 25.19 -9.02 -25.17
N PHE A 339 25.46 -7.71 -25.20
CA PHE A 339 26.03 -7.02 -26.37
C PHE A 339 27.45 -6.52 -26.08
N PRO A 340 28.37 -6.50 -27.06
CA PRO A 340 29.73 -5.96 -26.87
C PRO A 340 29.76 -4.46 -26.53
N HIS A 341 28.79 -3.71 -27.07
CA HIS A 341 28.58 -2.29 -26.81
C HIS A 341 27.07 -2.04 -26.61
N PHE A 342 26.72 -0.87 -26.10
CA PHE A 342 25.31 -0.46 -26.01
C PHE A 342 24.65 -0.53 -27.39
N SER A 343 23.45 -1.10 -27.42
CA SER A 343 22.62 -1.21 -28.61
C SER A 343 21.67 -0.02 -28.70
N THR A 344 21.47 0.55 -29.88
CA THR A 344 20.52 1.65 -30.09
C THR A 344 19.19 1.11 -30.59
N VAL A 345 18.08 1.55 -30.00
CA VAL A 345 16.73 1.17 -30.44
C VAL A 345 16.43 1.75 -31.83
N GLN A 346 16.21 0.87 -32.80
CA GLN A 346 15.90 1.21 -34.21
C GLN A 346 14.52 0.69 -34.62
N HIS A 347 13.98 1.20 -35.74
CA HIS A 347 12.60 0.93 -36.17
C HIS A 347 12.34 -0.55 -36.51
N ASP A 348 13.39 -1.29 -36.89
CA ASP A 348 13.30 -2.66 -37.40
C ASP A 348 13.90 -3.69 -36.41
N MET A 349 14.11 -3.30 -35.15
CA MET A 349 14.67 -4.21 -34.14
C MET A 349 13.61 -5.26 -33.77
N VAL A 350 13.67 -6.42 -34.41
CA VAL A 350 12.85 -7.58 -34.06
C VAL A 350 13.53 -8.31 -32.91
N PHE A 351 13.00 -8.08 -31.69
CA PHE A 351 13.37 -8.88 -30.53
C PHE A 351 12.69 -10.25 -30.63
N TYR A 352 13.44 -11.26 -31.09
CA TYR A 352 12.98 -12.64 -31.01
C TYR A 352 13.02 -13.10 -29.55
N PRO A 353 12.04 -13.90 -29.09
CA PRO A 353 12.15 -14.57 -27.80
C PRO A 353 13.43 -15.40 -27.82
N MET A 354 14.35 -15.11 -26.90
CA MET A 354 15.59 -15.87 -26.78
C MET A 354 15.20 -17.33 -26.49
N GLN A 355 15.44 -18.21 -27.46
CA GLN A 355 15.42 -19.64 -27.22
C GLN A 355 16.54 -19.93 -26.22
N THR A 356 16.13 -20.41 -25.06
CA THR A 356 16.97 -20.86 -23.96
C THR A 356 18.08 -21.77 -24.46
N CYS A 357 19.34 -21.41 -24.18
CA CYS A 357 20.41 -22.41 -24.05
C CYS A 357 20.36 -23.01 -22.65
#